data_AF-A0A928M9Y0-F1
#
_entry.id   AF-A0A928M9Y0-F1
#
_cell.length_a   1.000
_cell.length_b   1.000
_cell.length_c   1.000
_cell.angle_alpha   90.00
_cell.angle_beta   90.00
_cell.angle_gamma   90.00
#
_symmetry.space_group_name_H-M   'P 1'
#
loop_
_entity.id
_entity.type
_entity.pdbx_description
1 polymer ?
#
loop_
_entity_poly.entity_id
_entity_poly.type
_entity_poly.pdbx_seq_one_letter_code
_entity_poly.pdbx_strand_id
1 'polypeptide(L)'
;MAKYKIIGVEHIKGTSKKSGRPYDMDILHVMSMDAPRNRELVGNEVDKITISRDSGILTHAPQPGQVYDIGFNRSGYVDYADPCK
;
A
#
# COMPACT_ATOMS: atom_id res chain seq x y z
N MET A 1 -3.95 -12.36 -7.05
CA MET A 1 -3.13 -11.50 -6.17
C MET A 1 -2.25 -10.68 -7.09
N ALA A 2 -2.12 -9.39 -6.81
CA ALA A 2 -1.31 -8.48 -7.62
C ALA A 2 -0.02 -8.17 -6.86
N LYS A 3 1.10 -8.22 -7.58
CA LYS A 3 2.43 -7.92 -7.07
C LYS A 3 2.70 -6.43 -7.17
N TYR A 4 3.13 -5.86 -6.06
CA TYR A 4 3.45 -4.45 -5.97
C TYR A 4 4.87 -4.27 -5.45
N LYS A 5 5.66 -3.46 -6.15
CA LYS A 5 6.96 -3.03 -5.66
C LYS A 5 6.81 -1.74 -4.88
N ILE A 6 7.28 -1.71 -3.64
CA ILE A 6 7.32 -0.50 -2.82
C ILE A 6 8.44 0.40 -3.34
N ILE A 7 8.09 1.65 -3.63
CA ILE A 7 9.05 2.67 -4.06
C ILE A 7 9.26 3.77 -3.01
N GLY A 8 8.31 3.89 -2.08
CA GLY A 8 8.37 4.87 -1.00
C GLY A 8 7.41 4.47 0.12
N VAL A 9 7.73 4.90 1.33
CA VAL A 9 6.90 4.69 2.52
C VAL A 9 6.80 6.02 3.22
N GLU A 10 5.58 6.49 3.43
CA GLU A 10 5.27 7.69 4.20
C GLU A 10 4.49 7.29 5.45
N HIS A 11 4.95 7.75 6.61
CA HIS A 11 4.26 7.52 7.87
C HIS A 11 3.45 8.76 8.24
N ILE A 12 2.14 8.60 8.40
CA ILE A 12 1.24 9.67 8.79
C ILE A 12 0.54 9.34 10.11
N LYS A 13 0.49 10.34 10.99
CA LYS A 13 -0.24 10.27 12.25
C LYS A 13 -0.96 11.57 12.53
N GLY A 14 -2.12 11.47 13.16
CA GLY A 14 -2.88 12.66 13.54
C GLY A 14 -4.27 12.32 14.05
N THR A 15 -5.15 13.31 14.03
CA THR A 15 -6.55 13.14 14.42
C THR A 15 -7.45 13.49 13.24
N SER A 16 -8.36 12.59 12.89
CA SER A 16 -9.30 12.81 11.78
C SER A 16 -10.22 13.97 12.12
N LYS A 17 -10.22 15.01 11.29
CA LYS A 17 -11.16 16.14 11.44
C LYS A 17 -12.63 15.71 11.29
N LYS A 18 -12.90 14.59 10.62
CA LYS A 18 -14.26 14.09 10.35
C LYS A 18 -14.79 13.21 11.49
N SER A 19 -13.97 12.33 12.05
CA SER A 19 -14.41 11.37 13.08
C SER A 19 -13.91 11.69 14.49
N GLY A 20 -12.98 12.64 14.64
CA GLY A 20 -12.31 12.94 15.91
C GLY A 20 -11.39 11.83 16.42
N ARG A 21 -11.25 10.72 15.67
CA ARG A 21 -10.43 9.58 16.08
C ARG A 21 -8.97 9.79 15.68
N PRO A 22 -8.01 9.38 16.54
CA PRO A 22 -6.62 9.32 16.14
C PRO A 22 -6.46 8.33 14.99
N TYR A 23 -5.50 8.59 14.13
CA TYR A 23 -5.06 7.64 13.11
C TYR A 23 -3.54 7.54 13.11
N ASP A 24 -3.07 6.32 12.86
CA ASP A 24 -1.67 5.97 12.66
C ASP A 24 -1.62 4.98 11.48
N MET A 25 -1.04 5.44 10.37
CA MET A 25 -1.05 4.70 9.10
C MET A 25 0.27 4.87 8.36
N ASP A 26 0.66 3.82 7.63
CA ASP A 26 1.73 3.87 6.64
C ASP A 26 1.07 3.94 5.24
N ILE A 27 1.50 4.92 4.43
CA ILE A 27 1.16 5.05 3.03
C ILE A 27 2.30 4.46 2.21
N LEU A 28 2.01 3.36 1.53
CA LEU A 28 2.93 2.71 0.61
C LEU A 28 2.74 3.31 -0.78
N HIS A 29 3.80 3.92 -1.29
CA HIS A 29 3.89 4.27 -2.69
C HIS A 29 4.36 3.02 -3.42
N VAL A 30 3.54 2.52 -4.34
CA VAL A 30 3.78 1.25 -5.01
C VAL A 30 3.69 1.38 -6.52
N MET A 31 4.34 0.43 -7.18
CA MET A 31 4.26 0.24 -8.62
C MET A 31 3.76 -1.18 -8.87
N SER A 32 2.67 -1.31 -9.63
CA SER A 32 2.13 -2.61 -10.04
C SER A 32 3.14 -3.33 -10.94
N MET A 33 3.48 -4.57 -10.58
CA MET A 33 4.37 -5.44 -11.36
C MET A 33 3.60 -6.30 -12.37
N ASP A 34 2.29 -6.46 -12.17
CA ASP A 34 1.41 -7.31 -12.99
C ASP A 34 0.59 -6.52 -14.01
N ALA A 35 0.71 -5.18 -14.04
CA ALA A 35 0.04 -4.36 -15.05
C ALA A 35 0.55 -4.77 -16.45
N PRO A 36 -0.33 -5.21 -17.37
CA PRO A 36 0.09 -5.59 -18.71
C PRO A 36 0.72 -4.37 -19.38
N ARG A 37 1.88 -4.59 -20.02
CA ARG A 37 2.73 -3.64 -20.77
C ARG A 37 2.02 -2.79 -21.85
N ASN A 38 0.69 -2.85 -21.98
CA ASN A 38 -0.11 -2.22 -23.02
C ASN A 38 -1.28 -1.40 -22.44
N ARG A 39 -0.97 -0.36 -21.67
CA ARG A 39 -1.72 0.89 -21.75
C ARG A 39 -0.73 2.03 -21.76
N GLU A 40 -0.71 2.75 -22.87
CA GLU A 40 -0.05 4.03 -23.08
C GLU A 40 -0.64 5.11 -22.15
N LEU A 41 -0.55 4.89 -20.83
CA LEU A 41 -0.65 5.91 -19.82
C LEU A 41 0.78 6.30 -19.47
N VAL A 42 1.18 7.37 -20.13
CA VAL A 42 2.41 8.12 -19.96
C VAL A 42 2.61 8.45 -18.48
N GLY A 43 3.64 7.84 -17.88
CA GLY A 43 4.22 8.22 -16.60
C GLY A 43 3.88 7.27 -15.45
N ASN A 44 4.84 6.41 -15.07
CA ASN A 44 4.99 5.74 -13.76
C ASN A 44 3.80 5.92 -12.80
N GLU A 45 2.70 5.17 -12.98
CA GLU A 45 1.56 5.27 -12.08
C GLU A 45 1.98 4.71 -10.72
N VAL A 46 2.32 5.63 -9.82
CA VAL A 46 2.61 5.34 -8.42
C VAL A 46 1.27 5.31 -7.71
N ASP A 47 0.77 4.09 -7.49
CA ASP A 47 -0.40 3.89 -6.67
C ASP A 47 -0.05 4.11 -5.19
N LYS A 48 -1.04 4.54 -4.43
CA LYS A 48 -0.93 4.71 -2.97
C LYS A 48 -1.80 3.70 -2.28
N ILE A 49 -1.17 2.88 -1.44
CA ILE A 49 -1.86 1.90 -0.60
C ILE A 49 -1.72 2.34 0.84
N THR A 50 -2.85 2.60 1.50
CA THR A 50 -2.86 3.00 2.90
C THR A 50 -3.09 1.79 3.78
N ILE A 51 -2.20 1.57 4.75
CA ILE A 51 -2.30 0.46 5.70
C ILE A 51 -2.28 1.03 7.12
N SER A 52 -3.29 0.70 7.91
CA SER A 52 -3.29 1.04 9.34
C SER A 52 -2.27 0.18 10.07
N ARG A 53 -1.42 0.78 10.91
CA ARG A 53 -0.43 0.02 11.68
C ARG A 53 -1.09 -0.89 12.72
N ASP A 54 -2.25 -0.48 13.21
CA ASP A 54 -3.06 -1.26 14.16
C ASP A 54 -3.76 -2.45 13.51
N SER A 55 -3.73 -2.58 12.18
CA SER A 55 -4.38 -3.69 11.46
C SER A 55 -3.68 -5.04 11.67
N GLY A 56 -2.40 -5.03 12.07
CA GLY A 56 -1.58 -6.24 12.15
C GLY A 56 -1.29 -6.90 10.80
N ILE A 57 -1.68 -6.28 9.67
CA ILE A 57 -1.47 -6.81 8.32
C ILE A 57 0.02 -6.86 7.98
N LEU A 58 0.78 -5.85 8.41
CA LEU A 58 2.23 -5.79 8.21
C LEU A 58 2.93 -6.33 9.46
N THR A 59 3.65 -7.44 9.31
CA THR A 59 4.47 -8.02 10.39
C THR A 59 5.75 -7.22 10.66
N HIS A 60 6.23 -6.48 9.65
CA HIS A 60 7.41 -5.63 9.72
C HIS A 60 7.16 -4.31 8.99
N ALA A 61 7.91 -3.27 9.36
CA ALA A 61 7.86 -1.99 8.66
C ALA A 61 8.34 -2.19 7.20
N PRO A 62 7.50 -1.90 6.19
CA PRO A 62 7.86 -2.06 4.80
C PRO A 62 8.98 -1.09 4.43
N GLN A 63 9.83 -1.51 3.49
CA GLN A 63 10.96 -0.74 3.00
C GLN A 63 10.90 -0.55 1.49
N PRO A 64 11.34 0.61 0.97
CA PRO A 64 11.51 0.80 -0.47
C PRO A 64 12.38 -0.30 -1.09
N GLY A 65 11.98 -0.79 -2.25
CA GLY A 65 12.64 -1.89 -2.96
C GLY A 65 12.02 -3.27 -2.69
N GLN A 66 11.30 -3.45 -1.59
CA GLN A 66 10.59 -4.70 -1.31
C GLN A 66 9.40 -4.88 -2.25
N VAL A 67 9.09 -6.14 -2.56
CA VAL A 67 7.93 -6.53 -3.35
C VAL A 67 6.95 -7.24 -2.43
N TYR A 68 5.67 -6.94 -2.55
CA TYR A 68 4.61 -7.53 -1.75
C TYR A 68 3.52 -8.10 -2.66
N ASP A 69 2.97 -9.23 -2.24
CA ASP A 69 1.68 -9.72 -2.73
C ASP A 69 0.58 -9.04 -1.90
N ILE A 70 -0.21 -8.18 -2.53
CA ILE A 70 -1.26 -7.41 -1.84
C ILE A 70 -2.65 -7.89 -2.30
N GLY A 71 -3.50 -8.15 -1.32
CA GLY A 71 -4.92 -8.46 -1.49
C GLY A 71 -5.80 -7.27 -1.11
N PHE A 72 -6.87 -7.07 -1.87
CA PHE A 72 -7.91 -6.11 -1.57
C PHE A 72 -9.26 -6.81 -1.51
N ASN A 73 -10.09 -6.41 -0.54
CA ASN A 73 -11.48 -6.83 -0.50
C ASN A 73 -12.33 -6.08 -1.55
N ARG A 74 -13.59 -6.50 -1.73
CA ARG A 74 -14.54 -5.86 -2.67
C ARG A 74 -14.83 -4.39 -2.38
N SER A 75 -14.53 -3.93 -1.17
CA SER A 75 -14.67 -2.54 -0.74
C SER A 75 -13.39 -1.71 -0.96
N GLY A 76 -12.34 -2.31 -1.54
CA GLY A 76 -11.08 -1.64 -1.88
C GLY A 76 -10.12 -1.48 -0.71
N TYR A 77 -10.36 -2.12 0.44
CA TYR A 77 -9.45 -2.10 1.57
C TYR A 77 -8.48 -3.27 1.48
N VAL A 78 -7.22 -3.02 1.88
CA VAL A 78 -6.21 -4.07 2.02
C VAL A 78 -6.66 -5.04 3.10
N ASP A 79 -6.75 -6.32 2.74
CA ASP A 79 -7.05 -7.41 3.66
C ASP A 79 -5.86 -8.38 3.84
N TYR A 80 -4.83 -8.25 3.00
CA TYR A 80 -3.64 -9.08 2.99
C TYR A 80 -2.45 -8.33 2.41
N ALA A 81 -1.27 -8.47 3.02
CA ALA A 81 0.01 -8.03 2.43
C ALA A 81 1.14 -8.96 2.90
N ASP A 82 1.78 -9.65 1.98
CA ASP A 82 2.87 -10.59 2.28
C ASP A 82 4.13 -10.24 1.48
N PRO A 83 5.29 -10.06 2.13
CA PRO A 83 6.54 -9.76 1.43
C PRO A 83 6.96 -10.94 0.55
N CYS A 84 7.15 -10.69 -0.75
CA CYS A 84 7.76 -11.65 -1.66
C CYS A 84 9.26 -11.77 -1.33
N LYS A 85 9.79 -12.99 -1.31
CA LYS A 85 11.22 -13.28 -1.15
C LYS A 85 12.04 -12.85 -2.37
#